data_AF-A0A5C4RKU5-F1
#
_entry.id   AF-A0A5C4RKU5-F1
#
_cell.length_a   1.000
_cell.length_b   1.000
_cell.length_c   1.000
_cell.angle_alpha   90.00
_cell.angle_beta   90.00
_cell.angle_gamma   90.00
#
_symmetry.space_group_name_H-M   'P 1'
#
loop_
_entity.id
_entity.type
_entity.pdbx_description
1 polymer ?
#
loop_
_entity_poly.entity_id
_entity_poly.type
_entity_poly.pdbx_seq_one_letter_code
_entity_poly.pdbx_strand_id
1 'polypeptide(L)'
;MTILSPEIKLYFDRQEPLTPQIVLADLYRITQQIDHFFSRHKTWYLTGHTRKEALEHLVFEENLPTEKAFQVFEKNYKKNFPFIGKSIWDGEDDDLACSLFYENYRSDRLGQTEITIDLNIDEKEFQFSRLIDFITFLVFSRNSPYIMVETNGYTLKRNQ
;
A
#
# COMPACT_ATOMS: atom_id res chain seq x y z
N MET A 1 -0.13 19.61 -16.37
CA MET A 1 0.70 18.57 -15.73
C MET A 1 0.07 17.26 -16.11
N THR A 2 0.81 16.33 -16.69
CA THR A 2 0.28 15.00 -17.03
C THR A 2 0.59 14.09 -15.86
N ILE A 3 -0.42 13.44 -15.30
CA ILE A 3 -0.26 12.46 -14.22
C ILE A 3 -0.45 11.07 -14.77
N LEU A 4 0.49 10.19 -14.45
CA LEU A 4 0.36 8.75 -14.62
C LEU A 4 -0.19 8.19 -13.30
N SER A 5 -1.34 7.53 -13.37
CA SER A 5 -2.03 6.97 -12.20
C SER A 5 -2.10 5.44 -12.28
N PRO A 6 -0.99 4.70 -12.08
CA PRO A 6 -1.04 3.25 -12.02
C PRO A 6 -1.63 2.78 -10.69
N GLU A 7 -2.62 1.89 -10.80
CA GLU A 7 -3.15 1.04 -9.73
C GLU A 7 -2.48 -0.33 -9.86
N ILE A 8 -1.75 -0.74 -8.82
CA ILE A 8 -1.07 -2.04 -8.76
C ILE A 8 -1.79 -2.89 -7.71
N LYS A 9 -2.34 -4.02 -8.12
CA LYS A 9 -2.88 -5.04 -7.21
C LYS A 9 -1.90 -6.18 -7.10
N LEU A 10 -1.45 -6.44 -5.88
CA LEU A 10 -0.55 -7.53 -5.54
C LEU A 10 -1.30 -8.54 -4.67
N TYR A 11 -1.48 -9.75 -5.20
CA TYR A 11 -2.05 -10.89 -4.52
C TYR A 11 -0.93 -11.87 -4.16
N PHE A 12 -0.96 -12.43 -2.97
CA PHE A 12 0.03 -13.43 -2.58
C PHE A 12 -0.43 -14.33 -1.44
N ASP A 13 0.23 -15.48 -1.37
CA ASP A 13 0.02 -16.45 -0.31
C ASP A 13 0.95 -16.16 0.88
N ARG A 14 0.45 -16.41 2.09
CA ARG A 14 1.23 -16.36 3.32
C ARG A 14 1.17 -17.71 4.01
N GLN A 15 2.32 -18.15 4.52
CA GLN A 15 2.43 -19.37 5.32
C GLN A 15 2.05 -19.14 6.79
N GLU A 16 2.08 -17.88 7.25
CA GLU A 16 1.77 -17.48 8.62
C GLU A 16 0.52 -16.59 8.66
N PRO A 17 -0.24 -16.60 9.78
CA PRO A 17 -1.36 -15.70 9.97
C PRO A 17 -0.95 -14.23 9.88
N LEU A 18 -1.83 -13.42 9.30
CA LEU A 18 -1.63 -11.98 9.27
C LEU A 18 -1.73 -11.43 10.70
N THR A 19 -0.83 -10.51 11.08
CA THR A 19 -0.89 -9.75 12.34
C THR A 19 -0.63 -8.27 12.04
N PRO A 20 -1.09 -7.33 12.90
CA PRO A 20 -0.77 -5.92 12.76
C PRO A 20 0.73 -5.64 12.61
N GLN A 21 1.57 -6.34 13.37
CA GLN A 21 3.03 -6.23 13.30
C GLN A 21 3.56 -6.62 11.92
N ILE A 22 3.09 -7.75 11.38
CA ILE A 22 3.52 -8.23 10.06
C ILE A 22 3.09 -7.25 8.98
N VAL A 23 1.86 -6.74 9.04
CA VAL A 23 1.33 -5.80 8.04
C VAL A 23 2.10 -4.49 8.07
N LEU A 24 2.30 -3.91 9.25
CA LEU A 24 3.02 -2.63 9.37
C LEU A 24 4.48 -2.75 8.95
N ALA A 25 5.15 -3.86 9.27
CA ALA A 25 6.51 -4.13 8.80
C ALA A 25 6.58 -4.28 7.28
N ASP A 26 5.57 -4.91 6.66
CA ASP A 26 5.52 -5.11 5.22
C ASP A 26 5.19 -3.80 4.48
N LEU A 27 4.21 -3.04 4.98
CA LEU A 27 3.90 -1.69 4.51
C LEU A 27 5.14 -0.80 4.57
N TYR A 28 5.88 -0.80 5.68
CA TYR A 28 7.12 -0.01 5.79
C TYR A 28 8.13 -0.37 4.70
N ARG A 29 8.34 -1.66 4.40
CA ARG A 29 9.24 -2.07 3.30
C ARG A 29 8.77 -1.56 1.95
N ILE A 30 7.45 -1.59 1.70
CA ILE A 30 6.87 -1.07 0.45
C ILE A 30 7.06 0.45 0.38
N THR A 31 6.82 1.21 1.47
CA THR A 31 7.01 2.66 1.47
C THR A 31 8.46 3.06 1.19
N GLN A 32 9.44 2.33 1.73
CA GLN A 32 10.86 2.57 1.42
C GLN A 32 11.18 2.32 -0.07
N GLN A 33 10.52 1.35 -0.71
CA GLN A 33 10.71 1.11 -2.14
C GLN A 33 9.99 2.16 -2.99
N ILE A 34 8.87 2.69 -2.51
CA ILE A 34 8.21 3.85 -3.11
C ILE A 34 9.12 5.09 -3.01
N ASP A 35 9.79 5.31 -1.89
CA ASP A 35 10.74 6.42 -1.75
C ASP A 35 11.89 6.31 -2.75
N HIS A 36 12.40 5.09 -2.99
CA HIS A 36 13.39 4.84 -4.03
C HIS A 36 12.82 5.14 -5.43
N PHE A 37 11.60 4.68 -5.71
CA PHE A 37 10.90 4.90 -6.98
C PHE A 37 10.75 6.40 -7.31
N PHE A 38 10.28 7.20 -6.34
CA PHE A 38 10.16 8.66 -6.50
C PHE A 38 11.48 9.42 -6.28
N SER A 39 12.53 8.76 -5.78
CA SER A 39 13.79 9.40 -5.37
C SER A 39 13.63 10.54 -4.37
N ARG A 40 12.65 10.41 -3.48
CA ARG A 40 12.40 11.30 -2.36
C ARG A 40 11.71 10.54 -1.25
N HIS A 41 11.97 10.93 -0.02
CA HIS A 41 11.28 10.37 1.14
C HIS A 41 9.84 10.89 1.19
N LYS A 42 8.86 9.98 1.28
CA LYS A 42 7.45 10.31 1.49
C LYS A 42 7.06 10.05 2.94
N THR A 43 6.19 10.91 3.44
CA THR A 43 5.64 10.77 4.80
C THR A 43 4.31 10.05 4.70
N TRP A 44 4.08 9.04 5.54
CA TRP A 44 2.86 8.23 5.47
C TRP A 44 1.97 8.44 6.69
N TYR A 45 0.68 8.59 6.44
CA TYR A 45 -0.35 8.90 7.44
C TYR A 45 -1.46 7.85 7.43
N LEU A 46 -2.13 7.70 8.58
CA LEU A 46 -3.39 6.98 8.65
C LEU A 46 -4.47 7.78 7.93
N THR A 47 -5.39 7.09 7.26
CA THR A 47 -6.56 7.73 6.67
C THR A 47 -7.54 8.23 7.75
N GLY A 48 -8.20 9.35 7.49
CA GLY A 48 -9.24 9.95 8.34
C GLY A 48 -10.50 10.29 7.55
N HIS A 49 -11.55 10.77 8.23
CA HIS A 49 -12.79 11.18 7.54
C HIS A 49 -12.65 12.57 6.91
N THR A 50 -11.73 13.38 7.43
CA THR A 50 -11.38 14.68 6.86
C THR A 50 -9.87 14.74 6.58
N ARG A 51 -9.44 15.61 5.66
CA ARG A 51 -8.00 15.84 5.39
C ARG A 51 -7.25 16.26 6.65
N LYS A 52 -7.88 17.07 7.51
CA LYS A 52 -7.29 17.49 8.79
C LYS A 52 -6.98 16.27 9.66
N GLU A 53 -7.97 15.40 9.90
CA GLU A 53 -7.77 14.16 10.66
C GLU A 53 -6.74 13.23 10.00
N ALA A 54 -6.77 13.12 8.67
CA ALA A 54 -5.88 12.24 7.91
C ALA A 54 -4.42 12.70 7.90
N LEU A 55 -4.11 13.92 8.37
CA LEU A 55 -2.75 14.44 8.52
C LEU A 55 -2.29 14.47 9.99
N GLU A 56 -3.12 14.05 10.95
CA GLU A 56 -2.80 14.09 12.38
C GLU A 56 -1.92 12.93 12.84
N HIS A 57 -1.96 11.79 12.14
CA HIS A 57 -1.37 10.56 12.63
C HIS A 57 -0.43 9.92 11.61
N LEU A 58 0.87 10.09 11.86
CA LEU A 58 1.92 9.38 11.14
C LEU A 58 1.82 7.88 11.36
N VAL A 59 2.07 7.12 10.30
CA VAL A 59 2.15 5.66 10.35
C VAL A 59 3.53 5.23 10.84
N PHE A 60 4.57 5.90 10.38
CA PHE A 60 5.97 5.58 10.69
C PHE A 60 6.70 6.80 11.22
N GLU A 61 7.51 6.59 12.25
CA GLU A 61 8.43 7.57 12.83
C GLU A 61 9.74 6.83 13.17
N GLU A 62 10.89 7.42 12.85
CA GLU A 62 12.21 6.81 13.07
C GLU A 62 12.34 5.35 12.57
N ASN A 63 11.75 5.06 11.41
CA ASN A 63 11.74 3.73 10.78
C ASN A 63 10.92 2.65 11.51
N LEU A 64 10.08 3.05 12.47
CA LEU A 64 9.19 2.15 13.22
C LEU A 64 7.74 2.60 13.07
N PRO A 65 6.77 1.67 13.11
CA PRO A 65 5.38 2.06 13.15
C PRO A 65 5.06 2.77 14.47
N THR A 66 4.29 3.85 14.41
CA THR A 66 3.87 4.60 15.60
C THR A 66 2.92 3.77 16.46
N GLU A 67 2.84 4.09 17.75
CA GLU A 67 1.89 3.43 18.66
C GLU A 67 0.45 3.59 18.15
N LYS A 68 0.12 4.78 17.61
CA LYS A 68 -1.21 5.05 17.05
C LYS A 68 -1.51 4.16 15.85
N ALA A 69 -0.55 3.95 14.95
CA ALA A 69 -0.68 3.03 13.82
C ALA A 69 -0.95 1.60 14.32
N PHE A 70 -0.18 1.12 15.29
CA PHE A 70 -0.40 -0.19 15.91
C PHE A 70 -1.83 -0.33 16.47
N GLN A 71 -2.28 0.63 17.28
CA GLN A 71 -3.62 0.61 17.86
C GLN A 71 -4.72 0.56 16.78
N VAL A 72 -4.56 1.30 15.67
CA VAL A 72 -5.56 1.33 14.59
C VAL A 72 -5.60 0.02 13.80
N PHE A 73 -4.45 -0.60 13.54
CA PHE A 73 -4.39 -1.90 12.87
C PHE A 73 -4.86 -3.03 13.80
N GLU A 74 -4.63 -2.91 15.11
CA GLU A 74 -5.06 -3.90 16.11
C GLU A 74 -6.56 -3.84 16.42
N LYS A 75 -7.18 -2.64 16.42
CA LYS A 75 -8.58 -2.45 16.85
C LYS A 75 -9.59 -3.38 16.16
N ASN A 76 -9.36 -3.70 14.89
CA ASN A 76 -10.24 -4.56 14.09
C ASN A 76 -9.73 -6.00 13.97
N TYR A 77 -8.52 -6.27 14.44
CA TYR A 77 -7.88 -7.57 14.40
C TYR A 77 -8.35 -8.44 15.56
N LYS A 78 -8.76 -9.68 15.28
CA LYS A 78 -9.01 -10.69 16.32
C LYS A 78 -8.21 -11.93 15.96
N LYS A 79 -7.55 -12.56 16.94
CA LYS A 79 -6.75 -13.77 16.69
C LYS A 79 -7.55 -14.91 16.02
N ASN A 80 -8.83 -15.03 16.37
CA ASN A 80 -9.74 -16.05 15.81
C ASN A 80 -10.44 -15.60 14.52
N PHE A 81 -10.25 -14.35 14.10
CA PHE A 81 -10.74 -13.77 12.85
C PHE A 81 -9.71 -12.73 12.38
N PRO A 82 -8.56 -13.19 11.84
CA PRO A 82 -7.39 -12.35 11.60
C PRO A 82 -7.59 -11.49 10.36
N PHE A 83 -8.58 -10.60 10.40
CA PHE A 83 -8.93 -9.67 9.33
C PHE A 83 -8.24 -8.32 9.55
N ILE A 84 -7.61 -7.84 8.49
CA ILE A 84 -7.04 -6.51 8.35
C ILE A 84 -7.56 -6.01 6.99
N GLY A 85 -8.00 -4.76 6.98
CA GLY A 85 -8.44 -4.03 5.80
C GLY A 85 -8.23 -2.56 6.11
N LYS A 86 -7.02 -2.07 5.83
CA LYS A 86 -6.56 -0.74 6.26
C LYS A 86 -5.74 -0.06 5.17
N SER A 87 -5.96 1.24 5.05
CA SER A 87 -5.22 2.11 4.12
C SER A 87 -4.26 3.03 4.87
N ILE A 88 -3.19 3.39 4.19
CA ILE A 88 -2.29 4.50 4.51
C ILE A 88 -2.09 5.35 3.25
N TRP A 89 -1.75 6.62 3.42
CA TRP A 89 -1.55 7.56 2.31
C TRP A 89 -0.41 8.53 2.58
N ASP A 90 0.13 9.17 1.56
CA ASP A 90 1.35 9.97 1.67
C ASP A 90 1.15 11.47 2.00
N GLY A 91 -0.10 11.89 2.25
CA GLY A 91 -0.41 13.25 2.69
C GLY A 91 -0.35 14.33 1.60
N GLU A 92 0.01 13.98 0.36
CA GLU A 92 0.17 14.93 -0.74
C GLU A 92 -1.18 15.53 -1.20
N ASP A 93 -1.14 16.49 -2.12
CA ASP A 93 -2.36 17.02 -2.75
C ASP A 93 -3.06 15.96 -3.60
N ASP A 94 -4.38 16.09 -3.77
CA ASP A 94 -5.23 15.04 -4.34
C ASP A 94 -4.76 14.52 -5.72
N ASP A 95 -4.12 15.37 -6.54
CA ASP A 95 -3.58 15.00 -7.85
C ASP A 95 -2.29 14.15 -7.79
N LEU A 96 -1.58 14.17 -6.67
CA LEU A 96 -0.27 13.52 -6.46
C LEU A 96 -0.26 12.52 -5.30
N ALA A 97 -1.35 12.43 -4.55
CA ALA A 97 -1.51 11.53 -3.42
C ALA A 97 -1.31 10.07 -3.85
N CYS A 98 -0.45 9.38 -3.11
CA CYS A 98 -0.27 7.93 -3.24
C CYS A 98 -0.93 7.23 -2.04
N SER A 99 -1.42 6.02 -2.26
CA SER A 99 -2.11 5.24 -1.24
C SER A 99 -1.70 3.77 -1.27
N LEU A 100 -1.72 3.14 -0.10
CA LEU A 100 -1.55 1.70 0.06
C LEU A 100 -2.75 1.19 0.84
N PHE A 101 -3.49 0.24 0.28
CA PHE A 101 -4.51 -0.52 0.99
C PHE A 101 -4.04 -1.96 1.15
N TYR A 102 -4.06 -2.45 2.38
CA TYR A 102 -3.65 -3.81 2.71
C TYR A 102 -4.86 -4.55 3.28
N GLU A 103 -5.21 -5.67 2.66
CA GLU A 103 -6.27 -6.52 3.17
C GLU A 103 -6.00 -8.02 3.09
N ASN A 104 -6.73 -8.78 3.90
CA ASN A 104 -7.00 -10.17 3.63
C ASN A 104 -8.49 -10.37 3.40
N TYR A 105 -8.88 -10.54 2.14
CA TYR A 105 -10.28 -10.62 1.72
C TYR A 105 -10.96 -11.95 2.07
N ARG A 106 -10.22 -12.93 2.62
CA ARG A 106 -10.76 -14.14 3.23
C ARG A 106 -10.09 -14.43 4.57
N SER A 107 -10.85 -14.26 5.65
CA SER A 107 -10.39 -14.50 7.02
C SER A 107 -10.41 -15.99 7.44
N ASP A 108 -11.08 -16.84 6.67
CA ASP A 108 -11.23 -18.28 6.91
C ASP A 108 -10.12 -19.13 6.25
N ARG A 109 -9.27 -18.52 5.41
CA ARG A 109 -8.21 -19.21 4.66
C ARG A 109 -6.90 -18.44 4.74
N LEU A 110 -5.80 -19.15 4.98
CA LEU A 110 -4.46 -18.58 4.83
C LEU A 110 -4.16 -18.34 3.34
N GLY A 111 -3.33 -17.33 3.07
CA GLY A 111 -2.84 -17.03 1.72
C GLY A 111 -3.89 -16.42 0.78
N GLN A 112 -4.56 -15.36 1.22
CA GLN A 112 -5.47 -14.56 0.38
C GLN A 112 -5.30 -13.09 0.76
N THR A 113 -4.07 -12.61 0.61
CA THR A 113 -3.69 -11.23 0.92
C THR A 113 -3.63 -10.43 -0.36
N GLU A 114 -4.21 -9.23 -0.29
CA GLU A 114 -4.18 -8.24 -1.35
C GLU A 114 -3.52 -6.96 -0.83
N ILE A 115 -2.68 -6.37 -1.66
CA ILE A 115 -2.19 -5.01 -1.49
C ILE A 115 -2.55 -4.24 -2.74
N THR A 116 -3.33 -3.18 -2.58
CA THR A 116 -3.58 -2.19 -3.63
C THR A 116 -2.64 -1.02 -3.41
N ILE A 117 -1.91 -0.65 -4.44
CA ILE A 117 -0.95 0.44 -4.45
C ILE A 117 -1.39 1.43 -5.52
N ASP A 118 -1.86 2.58 -5.09
CA ASP A 118 -2.23 3.68 -5.97
C ASP A 118 -1.08 4.68 -5.99
N LEU A 119 -0.48 4.87 -7.15
CA LEU A 119 0.57 5.87 -7.34
C LEU A 119 0.03 6.97 -8.24
N ASN A 120 0.40 8.22 -7.95
CA ASN A 120 0.20 9.35 -8.84
C ASN A 120 1.55 10.00 -9.13
N ILE A 121 1.94 10.00 -10.39
CA ILE A 121 3.31 10.32 -10.82
C ILE A 121 3.24 11.45 -11.84
N ASP A 122 3.94 12.56 -11.62
CA ASP A 122 4.19 13.53 -12.70
C ASP A 122 4.98 12.80 -13.78
N GLU A 123 4.45 12.78 -15.01
CA GLU A 123 5.09 12.14 -16.17
C GLU A 123 6.56 12.55 -16.34
N LYS A 124 6.93 13.76 -15.91
CA LYS A 124 8.32 14.25 -15.94
C LYS A 124 9.24 13.58 -14.92
N GLU A 125 8.69 13.11 -13.80
CA GLU A 125 9.42 12.37 -12.76
C GLU A 125 9.48 10.87 -13.06
N PHE A 126 8.67 10.39 -14.00
CA PHE A 126 8.56 8.97 -14.31
C PHE A 126 9.84 8.40 -14.93
N GLN A 127 10.33 7.32 -14.33
CA GLN A 127 11.43 6.52 -14.88
C GLN A 127 11.01 5.05 -14.96
N PHE A 128 10.95 4.54 -16.19
CA PHE A 128 10.52 3.16 -16.45
C PHE A 128 11.39 2.12 -15.73
N SER A 129 12.71 2.34 -15.64
CA SER A 129 13.62 1.43 -14.92
C SER A 129 13.24 1.30 -13.44
N ARG A 130 12.91 2.41 -12.77
CA ARG A 130 12.50 2.38 -11.36
C ARG A 130 11.17 1.68 -11.17
N LEU A 131 10.25 1.78 -12.13
CA LEU A 131 9.00 1.00 -12.10
C LEU A 131 9.31 -0.49 -12.19
N ILE A 132 10.21 -0.91 -13.08
CA ILE A 132 10.65 -2.31 -13.18
C ILE A 132 11.28 -2.77 -11.88
N ASP A 133 12.15 -1.98 -11.25
CA ASP A 133 12.77 -2.32 -9.97
C ASP A 133 11.72 -2.46 -8.86
N PHE A 134 10.73 -1.55 -8.82
CA PHE A 134 9.63 -1.59 -7.86
C PHE A 134 8.76 -2.85 -8.03
N ILE A 135 8.32 -3.16 -9.26
CA ILE A 135 7.55 -4.37 -9.55
C ILE A 135 8.37 -5.63 -9.25
N THR A 136 9.65 -5.63 -9.58
CA THR A 136 10.58 -6.73 -9.27
C THR A 136 10.65 -6.96 -7.77
N PHE A 137 10.80 -5.91 -6.97
CA PHE A 137 10.75 -6.00 -5.51
C PHE A 137 9.42 -6.62 -5.03
N LEU A 138 8.27 -6.17 -5.54
CA LEU A 138 6.96 -6.70 -5.15
C LEU A 138 6.82 -8.20 -5.46
N VAL A 139 7.33 -8.66 -6.61
CA VAL A 139 7.33 -10.08 -6.99
C VAL A 139 8.25 -10.89 -6.08
N PHE A 140 9.53 -10.53 -6.00
CA PHE A 140 10.52 -11.38 -5.34
C PHE A 140 10.46 -11.36 -3.81
N SER A 141 9.72 -10.42 -3.22
CA SER A 141 9.54 -10.33 -1.78
C SER A 141 8.35 -11.15 -1.25
N ARG A 142 7.69 -11.96 -2.10
CA ARG A 142 6.44 -12.66 -1.80
C ARG A 142 6.47 -14.12 -2.25
N ASN A 143 5.59 -14.93 -1.66
CA ASN A 143 5.40 -16.32 -2.07
C ASN A 143 4.22 -16.43 -3.03
N SER A 144 4.43 -17.04 -4.20
CA SER A 144 3.43 -17.16 -5.28
C SER A 144 2.70 -15.85 -5.61
N PRO A 145 3.41 -14.74 -5.90
CA PRO A 145 2.76 -13.46 -6.20
C PRO A 145 2.00 -13.50 -7.53
N TYR A 146 0.87 -12.82 -7.56
CA TYR A 146 0.17 -12.42 -8.77
C TYR A 146 0.01 -10.90 -8.73
N ILE A 147 0.50 -10.21 -9.77
CA ILE A 147 0.45 -8.75 -9.87
C ILE A 147 -0.37 -8.36 -11.09
N MET A 148 -1.28 -7.42 -10.88
CA MET A 148 -1.98 -6.69 -11.93
C MET A 148 -1.59 -5.22 -11.85
N VAL A 149 -1.29 -4.61 -12.99
CA VAL A 149 -1.01 -3.18 -13.09
C VAL A 149 -1.94 -2.59 -14.14
N GLU A 150 -2.71 -1.58 -13.77
CA GLU A 150 -3.57 -0.86 -14.71
C GLU A 150 -3.49 0.65 -14.49
N THR A 151 -3.86 1.43 -15.50
CA THR A 151 -3.94 2.90 -15.39
C THR A 151 -5.35 3.35 -15.72
N ASN A 152 -5.89 4.32 -14.98
CA ASN A 152 -7.15 5.01 -15.30
C ASN A 152 -8.37 4.08 -15.50
N GLY A 153 -8.42 2.94 -14.78
CA GLY A 153 -9.50 1.96 -14.89
C GLY A 153 -9.65 1.38 -16.30
N TYR A 154 -8.53 1.18 -17.01
CA TYR A 154 -8.52 0.67 -18.39
C TYR A 154 -9.34 -0.62 -18.54
N THR A 155 -9.27 -1.51 -17.56
CA THR A 155 -10.00 -2.80 -17.56
C THR A 155 -11.51 -2.59 -17.36
N LEU A 156 -11.91 -1.60 -16.56
CA LEU A 156 -13.31 -1.22 -16.35
C LEU A 156 -13.94 -0.60 -17.60
N LYS A 157 -13.20 0.23 -18.34
CA LYS A 157 -13.70 0.93 -19.54
C LYS A 157 -13.76 0.07 -20.80
N ARG A 158 -13.09 -1.09 -20.82
CA ARG A 158 -13.12 -2.03 -21.95
C ARG A 158 -14.26 -3.06 -21.86
N ASN A 159 -14.84 -3.24 -20.68
CA ASN A 159 -15.91 -4.21 -20.41
C ASN A 159 -17.31 -3.56 -20.35
N GLN A 160 -17.45 -2.32 -20.80
CA GLN A 160 -18.73 -1.59 -21.00
C GLN A 160 -18.97 -1.40 -22.49
#